data_AF-A0A5B7GJY3-F1
#
_entry.id   AF-A0A5B7GJY3-F1
#
_cell.length_a   1.000
_cell.length_b   1.000
_cell.length_c   1.000
_cell.angle_alpha   90.00
_cell.angle_beta   90.00
_cell.angle_gamma   90.00
#
_symmetry.space_group_name_H-M   'P 1'
#
loop_
_entity.id
_entity.type
_entity.pdbx_description
1 polymer ?
#
loop_
_entity_poly.entity_id
_entity_poly.type
_entity_poly.pdbx_seq_one_letter_code
_entity_poly.pdbx_strand_id
1 'polypeptide(L)'
;MPVAERFTFVVTTLLTDVAANCESVREEVLNTQVEVLSALTNVITRAAREDSLLSANGKIALCRGPVSVLLGLSRALGRSTSGEPLFLRIFPKPIIPIPVAAEPPQMTKKKSFSTYRPIIPRSLSSTLPSCPDAVSLVSVDSDRDAGLRTLGGPGKRHSLMSQQSVPHDPKVYFFQKYGSSFGANFPQLTQYDHTLVFPVQHLQTVLANAKKLLAKEVLAILDGVATEVFASRQVKMFPYCTMRETLNLVMVTLLRELLAYQNDLPVPFTKDVQDFVKGLFLSGQTELAVQQNESGVKTDTNKKAPSINPYRINVQANAACIDLLVWASADESGKTPLLLSNKQRNKGPQKLLQPSIT
;
A
#
# COMPACT_ATOMS: atom_id res chain seq x y z
N MET A 1 5.46 7.47 9.07
CA MET A 1 6.12 7.76 7.78
C MET A 1 6.64 9.20 7.80
N PRO A 2 7.83 9.48 7.23
CA PRO A 2 8.39 10.83 7.17
C PRO A 2 7.46 11.85 6.49
N VAL A 3 7.55 13.11 6.90
CA VAL A 3 6.73 14.20 6.31
C VAL A 3 7.08 14.40 4.84
N ALA A 4 8.37 14.43 4.51
CA ALA A 4 8.85 14.59 3.14
C ALA A 4 8.35 13.49 2.19
N GLU A 5 8.28 12.23 2.67
CA GLU A 5 7.74 11.12 1.89
C GLU A 5 6.25 11.31 1.59
N ARG A 6 5.45 11.66 2.61
CA ARG A 6 4.00 11.92 2.44
C ARG A 6 3.74 13.08 1.48
N PHE A 7 4.47 14.18 1.68
CA PHE A 7 4.34 15.37 0.83
C PHE A 7 4.66 15.04 -0.62
N THR A 8 5.80 14.39 -0.88
CA THR A 8 6.24 14.07 -2.23
C THR A 8 5.30 13.08 -2.91
N PHE A 9 4.79 12.08 -2.18
CA PHE A 9 3.80 11.14 -2.69
C PHE A 9 2.53 11.86 -3.16
N VAL A 10 2.00 12.77 -2.35
CA VAL A 10 0.77 13.52 -2.65
C VAL A 10 0.98 14.47 -3.84
N VAL A 11 2.07 15.24 -3.84
CA VAL A 11 2.40 16.18 -4.93
C VAL A 11 2.64 15.44 -6.24
N THR A 12 3.38 14.33 -6.22
CA THR A 12 3.64 13.53 -7.41
C THR A 12 2.34 12.93 -7.95
N THR A 13 1.45 12.46 -7.06
CA THR A 13 0.14 11.93 -7.46
C THR A 13 -0.68 13.01 -8.16
N LEU A 14 -0.76 14.20 -7.57
CA LEU A 14 -1.46 15.36 -8.15
C LEU A 14 -0.90 15.72 -9.52
N LEU A 15 0.42 15.87 -9.63
CA LEU A 15 1.08 16.22 -10.89
C LEU A 15 0.83 15.16 -11.97
N THR A 16 0.87 13.88 -11.59
CA THR A 16 0.61 12.79 -12.53
C THR A 16 -0.85 12.78 -13.01
N ASP A 17 -1.81 13.06 -12.11
CA ASP A 17 -3.21 13.25 -12.51
C ASP A 17 -3.37 14.44 -13.46
N VAL A 18 -2.65 15.55 -13.23
CA VAL A 18 -2.64 16.70 -14.14
C VAL A 18 -2.08 16.31 -15.50
N ALA A 19 -0.94 15.62 -15.56
CA ALA A 19 -0.34 15.14 -16.81
C ALA A 19 -1.25 14.16 -17.58
N ALA A 20 -2.00 13.33 -16.85
CA ALA A 20 -2.95 12.40 -17.44
C ALA A 20 -4.14 13.12 -18.11
N ASN A 21 -4.61 14.22 -17.51
CA ASN A 21 -5.80 14.95 -17.96
C ASN A 21 -5.50 16.19 -18.83
N CYS A 22 -4.26 16.67 -18.83
CA CYS A 22 -3.85 17.88 -19.54
C CYS A 22 -2.63 17.61 -20.42
N GLU A 23 -2.86 17.46 -21.73
CA GLU A 23 -1.81 17.13 -22.70
C GLU A 23 -0.75 18.23 -22.84
N SER A 24 -1.14 19.51 -22.72
CA SER A 24 -0.22 20.65 -22.90
C SER A 24 0.96 20.69 -21.92
N VAL A 25 0.79 20.15 -20.70
CA VAL A 25 1.81 20.12 -19.65
C VAL A 25 2.34 18.70 -19.38
N ARG A 26 1.83 17.69 -20.10
CA ARG A 26 2.11 16.28 -19.84
C ARG A 26 3.61 16.00 -19.92
N GLU A 27 4.25 16.37 -21.02
CA GLU A 27 5.67 16.09 -21.22
C GLU A 27 6.55 16.80 -20.19
N GLU A 28 6.28 18.07 -19.91
CA GLU A 28 7.01 18.85 -18.90
C GLU A 28 6.95 18.19 -17.52
N VAL A 29 5.76 17.75 -17.10
CA VAL A 29 5.58 17.06 -15.82
C VAL A 29 6.33 15.74 -15.79
N LEU A 30 6.22 14.92 -16.83
CA LEU A 30 6.89 13.62 -16.89
C LEU A 30 8.42 13.77 -16.91
N ASN A 31 8.95 14.69 -17.71
CA ASN A 31 10.38 15.02 -17.77
C ASN A 31 10.87 15.43 -16.39
N THR A 32 10.19 16.38 -15.75
CA THR A 32 10.56 16.89 -14.43
C THR A 32 10.56 15.78 -13.37
N GLN A 33 9.56 14.89 -13.37
CA GLN A 33 9.52 13.76 -12.42
C GLN A 33 10.71 12.80 -12.60
N VAL A 34 11.09 12.50 -13.84
CA VAL A 34 12.23 11.63 -14.17
C VAL A 34 13.57 12.31 -13.84
N GLU A 35 13.68 13.62 -14.08
CA GLU A 35 14.85 14.42 -13.70
C GLU A 35 15.03 14.46 -12.18
N VAL A 36 13.96 14.71 -11.42
CA VAL A 36 14.00 14.69 -9.96
C VAL A 36 14.37 13.31 -9.44
N LEU A 37 13.85 12.22 -10.03
CA LEU A 37 14.26 10.86 -9.68
C LEU A 37 15.76 10.65 -9.88
N SER A 38 16.30 11.14 -10.99
CA SER A 38 17.72 11.06 -11.33
C SER A 38 18.59 11.89 -10.39
N ALA A 39 18.17 13.12 -10.08
CA ALA A 39 18.86 14.00 -9.15
C ALA A 39 18.92 13.39 -7.74
N LEU A 40 17.80 12.85 -7.23
CA LEU A 40 17.75 12.17 -5.94
C LEU A 40 18.62 10.92 -5.92
N THR A 41 18.59 10.14 -6.99
CA THR A 41 19.46 8.96 -7.14
C THR A 41 20.93 9.35 -7.07
N ASN A 42 21.34 10.41 -7.77
CA ASN A 42 22.70 10.90 -7.75
C ASN A 42 23.10 11.43 -6.37
N VAL A 43 22.23 12.18 -5.68
CA VAL A 43 22.49 12.66 -4.31
C VAL A 43 22.69 11.49 -3.34
N ILE A 44 21.82 10.47 -3.40
CA ILE A 44 21.89 9.31 -2.50
C ILE A 44 23.14 8.48 -2.77
N THR A 45 23.42 8.17 -4.03
CA THR A 45 24.60 7.35 -4.41
C THR A 45 25.91 8.09 -4.19
N ARG A 46 25.94 9.42 -4.35
CA ARG A 46 27.09 10.26 -4.02
C ARG A 46 27.31 10.33 -2.52
N ALA A 47 26.25 10.54 -1.73
CA ALA A 47 26.35 10.53 -0.27
C ALA A 47 26.90 9.19 0.25
N ALA A 48 26.53 8.07 -0.38
CA ALA A 48 27.06 6.75 -0.04
C ALA A 48 28.58 6.62 -0.27
N ARG A 49 29.17 7.41 -1.17
CA ARG A 49 30.60 7.35 -1.51
C ARG A 49 31.46 8.40 -0.80
N GLU A 50 30.83 9.43 -0.23
CA GLU A 50 31.51 10.57 0.38
C GLU A 50 31.47 10.49 1.91
N ASP A 51 32.47 11.11 2.56
CA ASP A 51 32.57 11.25 4.02
C ASP A 51 31.42 12.03 4.69
N SER A 52 30.47 12.54 3.90
CA SER A 52 29.26 13.23 4.36
C SER A 52 28.45 12.41 5.38
N LEU A 53 28.54 11.08 5.29
CA LEU A 53 27.90 10.13 6.19
C LEU A 53 28.70 9.84 7.46
N LEU A 54 29.87 10.43 7.68
CA LEU A 54 30.58 10.28 8.97
C LEU A 54 29.86 11.02 10.10
N SER A 55 29.20 12.13 9.80
CA SER A 55 28.47 12.92 10.81
C SER A 55 27.05 12.40 11.02
N ALA A 56 26.59 12.39 12.28
CA ALA A 56 25.21 12.04 12.63
C ALA A 56 24.18 12.97 11.92
N ASN A 57 24.51 14.26 11.78
CA ASN A 57 23.65 15.23 11.10
C ASN A 57 23.52 14.92 9.60
N GLY A 58 24.60 14.48 8.93
CA GLY A 58 24.58 14.06 7.53
C GLY A 58 23.68 12.84 7.31
N LYS A 59 23.82 11.82 8.16
CA LYS A 59 22.95 10.63 8.18
C LYS A 59 21.47 11.00 8.31
N ILE A 60 21.16 11.85 9.29
CA ILE A 60 19.79 12.32 9.57
C ILE A 60 19.24 13.13 8.40
N ALA A 61 20.03 14.03 7.81
CA ALA A 61 19.63 14.84 6.67
C ALA A 61 19.33 13.98 5.43
N LEU A 62 20.17 12.98 5.15
CA LEU A 62 19.96 12.02 4.06
C LEU A 62 18.63 11.27 4.23
N CYS A 63 18.36 10.75 5.44
CA CYS A 63 17.15 10.01 5.75
C CYS A 63 15.88 10.88 5.71
N ARG A 64 15.92 12.10 6.26
CA ARG A 64 14.77 13.02 6.31
C ARG A 64 14.45 13.66 4.96
N GLY A 65 15.46 13.92 4.15
CA GLY A 65 15.33 14.58 2.86
C GLY A 65 15.40 13.59 1.70
N PRO A 66 16.56 13.43 1.03
CA PRO A 66 16.66 12.72 -0.24
C PRO A 66 16.02 11.33 -0.26
N VAL A 67 16.27 10.49 0.74
CA VAL A 67 15.70 9.12 0.80
C VAL A 67 14.18 9.17 0.95
N SER A 68 13.67 10.00 1.86
CA SER A 68 12.22 10.15 2.07
C SER A 68 11.51 10.70 0.83
N VAL A 69 12.09 11.69 0.16
CA VAL A 69 11.55 12.28 -1.07
C VAL A 69 11.54 11.23 -2.19
N LEU A 70 12.64 10.50 -2.38
CA LEU A 70 12.74 9.42 -3.36
C LEU A 70 11.64 8.37 -3.17
N LEU A 71 11.44 7.91 -1.93
CA LEU A 71 10.39 6.92 -1.62
C LEU A 71 8.99 7.45 -1.99
N GLY A 72 8.70 8.72 -1.67
CA GLY A 72 7.41 9.33 -1.99
C GLY A 72 7.19 9.47 -3.51
N LEU A 73 8.20 9.94 -4.22
CA LEU A 73 8.19 10.09 -5.69
C LEU A 73 7.96 8.74 -6.37
N SER A 74 8.82 7.75 -6.10
CA SER A 74 8.77 6.45 -6.77
C SER A 74 7.48 5.66 -6.50
N ARG A 75 6.80 5.94 -5.38
CA ARG A 75 5.50 5.33 -5.05
C ARG A 75 4.33 5.88 -5.88
N ALA A 76 4.48 7.04 -6.53
CA ALA A 76 3.40 7.74 -7.21
C ALA A 76 3.68 8.04 -8.71
N LEU A 77 4.96 8.13 -9.11
CA LEU A 77 5.38 8.52 -10.45
C LEU A 77 4.69 7.69 -11.54
N GLY A 78 4.08 8.40 -12.50
CA GLY A 78 3.48 7.82 -13.71
C GLY A 78 2.18 7.05 -13.52
N ARG A 79 1.64 7.02 -12.29
CA ARG A 79 0.38 6.33 -11.98
C ARG A 79 -0.81 7.24 -12.23
N SER A 80 -1.72 6.77 -13.07
CA SER A 80 -2.92 7.51 -13.46
C SER A 80 -4.14 6.58 -13.55
N THR A 81 -5.33 7.18 -13.66
CA THR A 81 -6.57 6.45 -13.97
C THR A 81 -7.39 7.24 -14.99
N SER A 82 -8.11 6.53 -15.87
CA SER A 82 -9.09 7.13 -16.80
C SER A 82 -10.36 7.69 -16.15
N GLY A 83 -10.56 7.48 -14.85
CA GLY A 83 -11.74 7.93 -14.10
C GLY A 83 -11.43 9.09 -13.15
N GLU A 84 -11.95 9.02 -11.93
CA GLU A 84 -11.65 10.02 -10.90
C GLU A 84 -10.13 10.08 -10.61
N PRO A 85 -9.50 11.27 -10.64
CA PRO A 85 -8.10 11.47 -10.30
C PRO A 85 -7.68 10.78 -9.00
N LEU A 86 -6.52 10.13 -8.98
CA LEU A 86 -6.01 9.40 -7.83
C LEU A 86 -5.88 10.27 -6.58
N PHE A 87 -5.51 11.54 -6.75
CA PHE A 87 -5.44 12.52 -5.70
C PHE A 87 -6.80 12.69 -4.98
N LEU A 88 -7.90 12.78 -5.74
CA LEU A 88 -9.25 12.89 -5.17
C LEU A 88 -9.69 11.60 -4.48
N ARG A 89 -9.14 10.45 -4.87
CA ARG A 89 -9.36 9.18 -4.16
C ARG A 89 -8.60 9.10 -2.83
N ILE A 90 -7.46 9.78 -2.69
CA ILE A 90 -6.79 9.92 -1.38
C ILE A 90 -7.65 10.80 -0.45
N PHE A 91 -8.26 11.85 -1.00
CA PHE A 91 -9.04 12.85 -0.26
C PHE A 91 -10.50 12.88 -0.74
N PRO A 92 -11.28 11.83 -0.46
CA PRO A 92 -12.66 11.75 -0.95
C PRO A 92 -13.48 12.90 -0.38
N LYS A 93 -14.45 13.38 -1.17
CA LYS A 93 -15.36 14.46 -0.76
C LYS A 93 -16.07 14.07 0.55
N PRO A 94 -16.15 14.99 1.53
CA PRO A 94 -16.93 14.74 2.74
C PRO A 94 -18.37 14.36 2.36
N ILE A 95 -18.85 13.23 2.87
CA ILE A 95 -20.24 12.84 2.69
C ILE A 95 -21.05 13.77 3.60
N ILE A 96 -21.85 14.65 2.99
CA ILE A 96 -22.81 15.46 3.74
C ILE A 96 -23.78 14.47 4.40
N PRO A 97 -23.94 14.50 5.73
CA PRO A 97 -24.92 13.65 6.39
C PRO A 97 -26.29 13.97 5.81
N ILE A 98 -26.87 13.01 5.07
CA ILE A 98 -28.24 13.13 4.61
C ILE A 98 -29.10 13.08 5.88
N PRO A 99 -29.92 14.10 6.17
CA PRO A 99 -30.91 14.00 7.23
C PRO A 99 -31.79 12.81 6.87
N VAL A 100 -31.74 11.74 7.67
CA VAL A 100 -32.68 10.64 7.53
C VAL A 100 -34.06 11.26 7.69
N ALA A 101 -34.83 11.33 6.61
CA ALA A 101 -36.22 11.72 6.69
C ALA A 101 -36.86 10.79 7.72
N ALA A 102 -37.42 11.35 8.78
CA ALA A 102 -38.13 10.59 9.78
C ALA A 102 -39.24 9.83 9.06
N GLU A 103 -39.09 8.50 8.93
CA GLU A 103 -40.22 7.66 8.54
C GLU A 103 -41.36 7.91 9.54
N PRO A 104 -42.60 8.10 9.06
CA PRO A 104 -43.73 8.24 9.97
C PRO A 104 -43.81 6.99 10.85
N PRO A 105 -44.11 7.14 12.16
CA PRO A 105 -43.92 6.08 13.13
C PRO A 105 -44.88 4.92 12.85
N GLN A 106 -44.41 3.88 12.17
CA GLN A 106 -45.03 2.57 12.25
C GLN A 106 -44.68 1.98 13.63
N MET A 107 -45.70 1.88 14.48
CA MET A 107 -45.63 1.19 15.77
C MET A 107 -45.25 -0.28 15.56
N THR A 108 -43.95 -0.55 15.52
CA THR A 108 -43.41 -1.88 15.78
C THR A 108 -42.57 -1.78 17.05
N LYS A 109 -42.91 -2.63 18.03
CA LYS A 109 -42.38 -2.61 19.39
C LYS A 109 -40.85 -2.60 19.36
N LYS A 110 -40.24 -1.47 19.72
CA LYS A 110 -38.80 -1.30 19.86
C LYS A 110 -38.28 -2.31 20.88
N LYS A 111 -37.61 -3.37 20.43
CA LYS A 111 -36.71 -4.15 21.30
C LYS A 111 -35.49 -3.28 21.56
N SER A 112 -35.49 -2.64 22.72
CA SER A 112 -34.34 -1.92 23.25
C SER A 112 -33.18 -2.91 23.43
N PHE A 113 -32.12 -2.78 22.62
CA PHE A 113 -30.85 -3.45 22.87
C PHE A 113 -30.07 -2.65 23.91
N SER A 114 -30.49 -2.72 25.17
CA SER A 114 -29.64 -2.32 26.29
C SER A 114 -28.96 -3.58 26.84
N THR A 115 -27.83 -3.94 26.26
CA THR A 115 -26.90 -4.92 26.84
C THR A 115 -25.67 -4.19 27.39
N TYR A 116 -25.88 -3.04 28.01
CA TYR A 116 -24.86 -2.42 28.83
C TYR A 116 -25.14 -2.80 30.28
N ARG A 117 -24.25 -3.60 30.86
CA ARG A 117 -24.15 -3.66 32.31
C ARG A 117 -23.67 -2.27 32.78
N PRO A 118 -24.31 -1.66 33.77
CA PRO A 118 -23.87 -0.36 34.29
C PRO A 118 -22.40 -0.43 34.71
N ILE A 119 -21.57 0.48 34.20
CA ILE A 119 -20.14 0.62 34.55
C ILE A 119 -19.99 1.30 35.93
N ILE A 120 -21.09 1.80 36.50
CA ILE A 120 -21.09 2.53 37.76
C ILE A 120 -21.23 1.54 38.91
N PRO A 121 -20.26 1.46 39.84
CA PRO A 121 -20.40 0.70 41.08
C PRO A 121 -21.63 1.17 41.86
N ARG A 122 -22.40 0.24 42.46
CA ARG A 122 -23.60 0.59 43.26
C ARG A 122 -23.31 1.63 44.36
N SER A 123 -22.06 1.74 44.79
CA SER A 123 -21.57 2.72 45.77
C SER A 123 -21.65 4.19 45.33
N LEU A 124 -21.88 4.48 44.03
CA LEU A 124 -21.98 5.85 43.49
C LEU A 124 -23.39 6.21 43.00
N SER A 125 -24.37 5.33 43.18
CA SER A 125 -25.72 5.52 42.62
C SER A 125 -26.62 6.46 43.44
N SER A 126 -26.17 7.01 44.57
CA SER A 126 -26.98 7.89 45.44
C SER A 126 -26.86 9.39 45.14
N THR A 127 -26.03 9.80 44.16
CA THR A 127 -25.78 11.23 43.86
C THR A 127 -26.30 11.70 42.51
N LEU A 128 -27.04 10.86 41.77
CA LEU A 128 -27.60 11.25 40.47
C LEU A 128 -29.12 11.48 40.58
N PRO A 129 -29.64 12.60 40.04
CA PRO A 129 -31.08 12.87 40.03
C PRO A 129 -31.81 11.83 39.17
N SER A 130 -32.88 11.25 39.73
CA SER A 130 -33.77 10.29 39.09
C SER A 130 -34.36 10.83 37.78
N CYS A 131 -34.01 10.21 36.65
CA CYS A 131 -34.80 10.32 35.41
C CYS A 131 -35.91 9.25 35.42
N PRO A 132 -37.17 9.61 35.15
CA PRO A 132 -38.30 8.70 35.24
C PRO A 132 -38.46 7.95 33.92
N ASP A 133 -37.82 6.78 33.78
CA ASP A 133 -38.23 5.80 32.74
C ASP A 133 -37.62 4.39 32.93
N ALA A 134 -37.29 4.01 34.16
CA ALA A 134 -36.78 2.68 34.46
C ALA A 134 -37.41 2.11 35.73
N VAL A 135 -38.70 1.75 35.63
CA VAL A 135 -39.35 0.91 36.65
C VAL A 135 -39.90 -0.33 35.97
N SER A 136 -39.59 -1.47 36.58
CA SER A 136 -40.07 -2.83 36.25
C SER A 136 -39.25 -3.49 35.13
N LEU A 137 -38.55 -4.60 35.34
CA LEU A 137 -38.97 -5.78 36.08
C LEU A 137 -37.78 -6.44 36.80
N VAL A 138 -38.04 -6.66 38.07
CA VAL A 138 -37.31 -7.47 39.04
C VAL A 138 -37.46 -8.97 38.75
N SER A 139 -36.45 -9.71 39.18
CA SER A 139 -36.46 -11.15 39.54
C SER A 139 -36.50 -12.13 38.36
N VAL A 140 -35.82 -13.27 38.37
CA VAL A 140 -35.62 -14.24 39.46
C VAL A 140 -34.34 -15.05 39.19
N ASP A 141 -33.65 -15.42 40.27
CA ASP A 141 -32.56 -16.41 40.33
C ASP A 141 -32.88 -17.74 39.64
N SER A 142 -31.85 -18.41 39.12
CA SER A 142 -31.55 -19.80 39.50
C SER A 142 -30.21 -20.27 38.93
N ASP A 143 -29.38 -20.76 39.84
CA ASP A 143 -28.21 -21.63 39.62
C ASP A 143 -28.46 -22.73 38.59
N ARG A 144 -27.43 -23.06 37.79
CA ARG A 144 -26.97 -24.45 37.62
C ARG A 144 -25.62 -24.59 36.93
N ASP A 145 -24.80 -25.40 37.58
CA ASP A 145 -23.45 -25.82 37.27
C ASP A 145 -23.41 -27.06 36.35
N ALA A 146 -22.23 -27.31 35.77
CA ALA A 146 -21.76 -28.54 35.11
C ALA A 146 -22.35 -29.01 33.75
N GLY A 147 -21.45 -29.45 32.85
CA GLY A 147 -21.76 -30.60 31.98
C GLY A 147 -21.33 -30.52 30.51
N LEU A 148 -20.17 -31.09 30.22
CA LEU A 148 -19.73 -31.63 28.92
C LEU A 148 -20.86 -32.37 28.15
N ARG A 149 -21.07 -32.07 26.85
CA ARG A 149 -21.06 -33.02 25.71
C ARG A 149 -21.59 -32.39 24.40
N THR A 150 -20.80 -32.63 23.36
CA THR A 150 -21.07 -32.48 21.92
C THR A 150 -22.28 -33.28 21.45
N LEU A 151 -23.10 -32.72 20.53
CA LEU A 151 -23.73 -33.39 19.37
C LEU A 151 -24.50 -32.39 18.46
N GLY A 152 -23.98 -32.16 17.25
CA GLY A 152 -24.66 -31.91 15.95
C GLY A 152 -25.75 -30.84 15.75
N GLY A 153 -25.47 -29.82 14.91
CA GLY A 153 -26.48 -29.00 14.20
C GLY A 153 -25.89 -27.72 13.52
N PRO A 154 -26.31 -27.31 12.32
CA PRO A 154 -25.41 -26.73 11.30
C PRO A 154 -25.23 -25.21 11.41
N GLY A 155 -24.28 -24.78 12.22
CA GLY A 155 -23.78 -23.40 12.22
C GLY A 155 -22.62 -23.26 11.24
N LYS A 156 -22.86 -22.57 10.13
CA LYS A 156 -21.87 -22.19 9.11
C LYS A 156 -20.53 -21.82 9.77
N ARG A 157 -19.46 -22.55 9.42
CA ARG A 157 -18.08 -22.07 9.60
C ARG A 157 -18.06 -20.63 9.12
N HIS A 158 -17.53 -19.72 9.93
CA HIS A 158 -17.20 -18.38 9.46
C HIS A 158 -16.21 -18.56 8.32
N SER A 159 -16.75 -18.50 7.10
CA SER A 159 -15.99 -18.37 5.87
C SER A 159 -15.00 -17.25 6.10
N LEU A 160 -13.75 -17.48 5.70
CA LEU A 160 -12.76 -16.45 5.49
C LEU A 160 -13.31 -15.50 4.42
N MET A 161 -14.26 -14.64 4.78
CA MET A 161 -14.56 -13.47 3.99
C MET A 161 -13.30 -12.62 4.03
N SER A 162 -12.59 -12.70 2.91
CA SER A 162 -11.69 -11.71 2.36
C SER A 162 -11.68 -10.41 3.17
N GLN A 163 -10.49 -9.96 3.57
CA GLN A 163 -10.24 -8.65 4.22
C GLN A 163 -10.68 -7.42 3.39
N GLN A 164 -11.50 -7.61 2.36
CA GLN A 164 -12.11 -6.58 1.52
C GLN A 164 -13.36 -5.92 2.15
N SER A 165 -13.87 -6.39 3.29
CA SER A 165 -15.15 -5.91 3.86
C SER A 165 -15.05 -4.75 4.85
N VAL A 166 -13.85 -4.27 5.21
CA VAL A 166 -13.70 -3.09 6.07
C VAL A 166 -13.50 -1.85 5.19
N PRO A 167 -14.32 -0.78 5.31
CA PRO A 167 -14.06 0.49 4.65
C PRO A 167 -12.69 0.98 5.06
N HIS A 168 -11.73 0.94 4.14
CA HIS A 168 -10.36 1.29 4.45
C HIS A 168 -10.16 2.77 4.10
N ASP A 169 -9.88 3.62 5.09
CA ASP A 169 -9.54 5.03 4.84
C ASP A 169 -8.28 5.08 3.96
N PRO A 170 -8.36 5.64 2.72
CA PRO A 170 -7.21 5.75 1.82
C PRO A 170 -6.01 6.45 2.47
N LYS A 171 -6.26 7.44 3.35
CA LYS A 171 -5.20 8.15 4.07
C LYS A 171 -4.48 7.22 5.04
N VAL A 172 -5.20 6.32 5.70
CA VAL A 172 -4.61 5.32 6.59
C VAL A 172 -3.75 4.35 5.78
N TYR A 173 -4.26 3.85 4.65
CA TYR A 173 -3.47 2.98 3.77
C TYR A 173 -2.17 3.65 3.31
N PHE A 174 -2.28 4.79 2.63
CA PHE A 174 -1.14 5.39 1.95
C PHE A 174 -0.14 6.02 2.93
N PHE A 175 -0.59 6.50 4.10
CA PHE A 175 0.27 7.20 5.05
C PHE A 175 0.73 6.36 6.25
N GLN A 176 0.13 5.20 6.48
CA GLN A 176 0.53 4.30 7.58
C GLN A 176 1.09 2.96 7.11
N LYS A 177 0.77 2.49 5.90
CA LYS A 177 1.36 1.27 5.33
C LYS A 177 2.59 1.62 4.49
N TYR A 178 3.75 1.18 4.94
CA TYR A 178 5.03 1.43 4.27
C TYR A 178 5.12 0.69 2.93
N GLY A 179 5.73 1.34 1.93
CA GLY A 179 5.78 0.83 0.56
C GLY A 179 4.40 0.74 -0.13
N SER A 180 3.34 1.26 0.49
CA SER A 180 2.01 1.25 -0.11
C SER A 180 1.96 2.13 -1.35
N SER A 181 1.25 1.67 -2.36
CA SER A 181 1.34 2.28 -3.67
C SER A 181 0.04 2.01 -4.40
N PHE A 182 -0.33 2.86 -5.35
CA PHE A 182 -1.49 2.62 -6.20
C PHE A 182 -1.23 1.38 -7.06
N GLY A 183 -1.93 0.28 -6.79
CA GLY A 183 -1.76 -1.01 -7.46
C GLY A 183 -2.78 -2.05 -6.98
N ALA A 184 -2.67 -3.30 -7.46
CA ALA A 184 -3.63 -4.39 -7.22
C ALA A 184 -3.99 -4.68 -5.74
N ASN A 185 -3.15 -4.25 -4.80
CA ASN A 185 -3.33 -4.48 -3.37
C ASN A 185 -4.17 -3.38 -2.67
N PHE A 186 -4.74 -2.42 -3.40
CA PHE A 186 -5.66 -1.43 -2.84
C PHE A 186 -7.12 -1.86 -3.07
N PRO A 187 -7.90 -2.21 -2.02
CA PRO A 187 -9.16 -2.97 -2.14
C PRO A 187 -10.34 -2.33 -2.89
N GLN A 188 -10.21 -1.15 -3.50
CA GLN A 188 -11.32 -0.42 -4.14
C GLN A 188 -10.97 0.19 -5.52
N LEU A 189 -9.78 -0.07 -6.07
CA LEU A 189 -9.37 0.44 -7.38
C LEU A 189 -9.23 -0.72 -8.40
N THR A 190 -10.36 -1.20 -8.91
CA THR A 190 -10.39 -2.26 -9.95
C THR A 190 -10.21 -1.74 -11.38
N GLN A 191 -10.04 -0.42 -11.57
CA GLN A 191 -9.91 0.21 -12.88
C GLN A 191 -8.76 1.24 -12.88
N TYR A 192 -7.53 0.75 -13.01
CA TYR A 192 -6.43 1.55 -13.53
C TYR A 192 -6.41 1.36 -15.04
N ASP A 193 -6.94 2.32 -15.80
CA ASP A 193 -6.44 2.53 -17.16
C ASP A 193 -5.39 3.60 -17.03
N HIS A 194 -4.13 3.17 -17.16
CA HIS A 194 -3.04 4.12 -17.26
C HIS A 194 -3.15 4.78 -18.62
N THR A 195 -3.34 6.10 -18.61
CA THR A 195 -3.46 6.90 -19.82
C THR A 195 -2.11 7.44 -20.29
N LEU A 196 -1.07 7.28 -19.47
CA LEU A 196 0.25 7.84 -19.70
C LEU A 196 1.17 6.82 -20.39
N VAL A 197 1.62 7.19 -21.58
CA VAL A 197 2.67 6.49 -22.32
C VAL A 197 4.00 7.21 -22.07
N PHE A 198 5.06 6.48 -21.79
CA PHE A 198 6.37 7.05 -21.49
C PHE A 198 7.32 6.83 -22.66
N PRO A 199 8.06 7.87 -23.09
CA PRO A 199 9.18 7.71 -24.00
C PRO A 199 10.17 6.67 -23.48
N VAL A 200 10.71 5.83 -24.38
CA VAL A 200 11.69 4.79 -24.04
C VAL A 200 12.89 5.36 -23.26
N GLN A 201 13.32 6.58 -23.59
CA GLN A 201 14.41 7.28 -22.90
C GLN A 201 14.13 7.48 -21.40
N HIS A 202 12.89 7.80 -21.03
CA HIS A 202 12.48 7.91 -19.63
C HIS A 202 12.52 6.55 -18.94
N LEU A 203 12.01 5.51 -19.60
CA LEU A 203 11.99 4.15 -19.06
C LEU A 203 13.43 3.62 -18.84
N GLN A 204 14.33 3.87 -19.79
CA GLN A 204 15.76 3.58 -19.66
C GLN A 204 16.39 4.35 -18.49
N THR A 205 16.06 5.63 -18.33
CA THR A 205 16.55 6.45 -17.22
C THR A 205 16.07 5.92 -15.87
N VAL A 206 14.78 5.57 -15.77
CA VAL A 206 14.19 4.98 -14.55
C VAL A 206 14.86 3.64 -14.23
N LEU A 207 15.06 2.76 -15.22
CA LEU A 207 15.77 1.48 -15.04
C LEU A 207 17.21 1.69 -14.57
N ALA A 208 17.94 2.63 -15.19
CA ALA A 208 19.31 2.96 -14.80
C ALA A 208 19.38 3.47 -13.36
N ASN A 209 18.44 4.33 -12.95
CA ASN A 209 18.34 4.80 -11.57
C ASN A 209 18.01 3.67 -10.59
N ALA A 210 17.09 2.76 -10.94
CA ALA A 210 16.77 1.59 -10.14
C ALA A 210 18.00 0.68 -9.94
N LYS A 211 18.77 0.41 -11.00
CA LYS A 211 20.02 -0.37 -10.92
C LYS A 211 21.05 0.27 -10.00
N LYS A 212 21.23 1.60 -10.09
CA LYS A 212 22.16 2.35 -9.22
C LYS A 212 21.74 2.30 -7.75
N LEU A 213 20.46 2.53 -7.46
CA LEU A 213 19.91 2.55 -6.10
C LEU A 213 19.91 1.16 -5.46
N LEU A 214 19.62 0.12 -6.24
CA LEU A 214 19.54 -1.27 -5.77
C LEU A 214 20.87 -2.02 -5.87
N ALA A 215 21.97 -1.32 -6.13
CA ALA A 215 23.31 -1.90 -6.04
C ALA A 215 23.60 -2.33 -4.59
N LYS A 216 24.16 -3.54 -4.42
CA LYS A 216 24.40 -4.15 -3.10
C LYS A 216 25.17 -3.23 -2.14
N GLU A 217 26.19 -2.54 -2.66
CA GLU A 217 27.01 -1.58 -1.93
C GLU A 217 26.18 -0.39 -1.41
N VAL A 218 25.40 0.24 -2.28
CA VAL A 218 24.55 1.39 -1.92
C VAL A 218 23.52 0.98 -0.87
N LEU A 219 22.89 -0.18 -1.05
CA LEU A 219 21.91 -0.72 -0.10
C LEU A 219 22.52 -1.01 1.27
N ALA A 220 23.72 -1.59 1.31
CA ALA A 220 24.42 -1.88 2.57
C ALA A 220 24.73 -0.61 3.37
N ILE A 221 25.17 0.45 2.68
CA ILE A 221 25.46 1.75 3.30
C ILE A 221 24.17 2.38 3.83
N LEU A 222 23.10 2.39 3.02
CA LEU A 222 21.80 2.94 3.43
C LEU A 222 21.19 2.19 4.61
N ASP A 223 21.35 0.87 4.69
CA ASP A 223 20.89 0.09 5.83
C ASP A 223 21.67 0.42 7.11
N GLY A 224 23.00 0.62 7.01
CA GLY A 224 23.82 1.08 8.13
C GLY A 224 23.36 2.44 8.64
N VAL A 225 23.21 3.41 7.72
CA VAL A 225 22.71 4.76 8.03
C VAL A 225 21.32 4.71 8.67
N ALA A 226 20.39 3.94 8.09
CA ALA A 226 19.03 3.81 8.61
C ALA A 226 19.01 3.19 10.01
N THR A 227 19.82 2.17 10.25
CA THR A 227 19.94 1.49 11.56
C THR A 227 20.39 2.48 12.64
N GLU A 228 21.43 3.28 12.35
CA GLU A 228 21.93 4.29 13.29
C GLU A 228 20.92 5.41 13.55
N VAL A 229 20.30 5.94 12.49
CA VAL A 229 19.28 6.99 12.61
C VAL A 229 18.07 6.48 13.40
N PHE A 230 17.64 5.25 13.16
CA PHE A 230 16.55 4.60 13.90
C PHE A 230 16.91 4.42 15.37
N ALA A 231 18.13 3.94 15.66
CA ALA A 231 18.62 3.74 17.03
C ALA A 231 18.75 5.07 17.80
N SER A 232 19.16 6.14 17.12
CA SER A 232 19.34 7.47 17.74
C SER A 232 18.04 8.07 18.29
N ARG A 233 16.88 7.66 17.75
CA ARG A 233 15.54 8.23 18.02
C ARG A 233 15.42 9.76 17.87
N GLN A 234 16.39 10.40 17.21
CA GLN A 234 16.39 11.84 16.97
C GLN A 234 15.42 12.25 15.84
N VAL A 235 14.99 11.28 15.03
CA VAL A 235 14.03 11.51 13.94
C VAL A 235 12.62 11.10 14.36
N LYS A 236 11.78 12.10 14.66
CA LYS A 236 10.34 11.88 14.82
C LYS A 236 9.78 11.26 13.53
N MET A 237 9.07 10.13 13.66
CA MET A 237 8.39 9.41 12.58
C MET A 237 9.29 8.79 11.49
N PHE A 238 10.48 8.30 11.85
CA PHE A 238 11.32 7.46 10.97
C PHE A 238 11.15 5.96 11.31
N PRO A 239 10.46 5.18 10.47
CA PRO A 239 10.07 3.80 10.76
C PRO A 239 11.03 2.73 10.20
N TYR A 240 12.04 3.16 9.46
CA TYR A 240 12.91 2.31 8.67
C TYR A 240 14.10 1.86 9.53
N CYS A 241 14.09 0.62 10.02
CA CYS A 241 15.30 0.00 10.59
C CYS A 241 16.31 -0.32 9.47
N THR A 242 15.80 -0.89 8.39
CA THR A 242 16.51 -1.13 7.12
C THR A 242 15.72 -0.44 6.00
N MET A 243 16.42 -0.08 4.94
CA MET A 243 15.85 0.59 3.77
C MET A 243 15.74 -0.34 2.58
N ARG A 244 16.60 -1.37 2.52
CA ARG A 244 16.72 -2.24 1.36
C ARG A 244 15.42 -2.87 0.91
N GLU A 245 14.63 -3.45 1.82
CA GLU A 245 13.38 -4.09 1.43
C GLU A 245 12.39 -3.07 0.89
N THR A 246 12.32 -1.89 1.52
CA THR A 246 11.41 -0.81 1.09
C THR A 246 11.82 -0.24 -0.25
N LEU A 247 13.11 0.04 -0.47
CA LEU A 247 13.63 0.54 -1.74
C LEU A 247 13.44 -0.47 -2.86
N ASN A 248 13.72 -1.75 -2.60
CA ASN A 248 13.51 -2.81 -3.57
C ASN A 248 12.04 -2.88 -4.00
N LEU A 249 11.11 -2.95 -3.03
CA LEU A 249 9.68 -2.94 -3.31
C LEU A 249 9.25 -1.71 -4.11
N VAL A 250 9.64 -0.51 -3.68
CA VAL A 250 9.20 0.74 -4.30
C VAL A 250 9.75 0.88 -5.72
N MET A 251 11.01 0.54 -5.97
CA MET A 251 11.59 0.63 -7.31
C MET A 251 11.06 -0.44 -8.26
N VAL A 252 10.89 -1.69 -7.80
CA VAL A 252 10.31 -2.76 -8.62
C VAL A 252 8.84 -2.48 -8.95
N THR A 253 8.06 -1.99 -7.97
CA THR A 253 6.66 -1.62 -8.24
C THR A 253 6.55 -0.40 -9.13
N LEU A 254 7.47 0.57 -9.05
CA LEU A 254 7.55 1.67 -10.01
C LEU A 254 7.74 1.13 -11.44
N LEU A 255 8.76 0.29 -11.66
CA LEU A 255 9.02 -0.32 -12.97
C LEU A 255 7.80 -1.09 -13.48
N ARG A 256 7.17 -1.90 -12.62
CA ARG A 256 5.97 -2.66 -12.98
C ARG A 256 4.85 -1.76 -13.47
N GLU A 257 4.53 -0.69 -12.76
CA GLU A 257 3.43 0.21 -13.14
C GLU A 257 3.74 0.96 -14.44
N LEU A 258 4.98 1.45 -14.61
CA LEU A 258 5.36 2.18 -15.82
C LEU A 258 5.35 1.30 -17.07
N LEU A 259 5.76 0.04 -16.94
CA LEU A 259 5.93 -0.89 -18.07
C LEU A 259 4.65 -1.66 -18.43
N ALA A 260 3.72 -1.84 -17.49
CA ALA A 260 2.53 -2.67 -17.69
C ALA A 260 1.63 -2.26 -18.87
N TYR A 261 1.73 -1.01 -19.32
CA TYR A 261 0.89 -0.42 -20.38
C TYR A 261 1.70 0.08 -21.59
N GLN A 262 3.02 -0.17 -21.61
CA GLN A 262 3.86 0.14 -22.77
C GLN A 262 3.79 -1.02 -23.76
N ASN A 263 3.75 -0.69 -25.04
CA ASN A 263 3.81 -1.66 -26.14
C ASN A 263 4.98 -1.27 -27.05
N ASP A 264 5.42 -2.22 -27.89
CA ASP A 264 6.43 -1.99 -28.93
C ASP A 264 7.76 -1.44 -28.40
N LEU A 265 8.16 -1.89 -27.20
CA LEU A 265 9.44 -1.50 -26.62
C LEU A 265 10.62 -2.22 -27.30
N PRO A 266 11.81 -1.59 -27.39
CA PRO A 266 12.95 -2.24 -28.01
C PRO A 266 13.35 -3.53 -27.28
N VAL A 267 13.50 -4.63 -28.01
CA VAL A 267 13.92 -5.94 -27.47
C VAL A 267 15.15 -5.85 -26.56
N PRO A 268 16.23 -5.09 -26.88
CA PRO A 268 17.37 -4.94 -25.98
C PRO A 268 17.00 -4.33 -24.62
N PHE A 269 16.02 -3.41 -24.60
CA PHE A 269 15.53 -2.80 -23.36
C PHE A 269 14.68 -3.79 -22.56
N THR A 270 13.73 -4.50 -23.18
CA THR A 270 12.91 -5.51 -22.50
C THR A 270 13.79 -6.60 -21.87
N LYS A 271 14.82 -7.06 -22.59
CA LYS A 271 15.80 -8.02 -22.07
C LYS A 271 16.60 -7.48 -20.88
N ASP A 272 17.03 -6.22 -20.95
CA ASP A 272 17.77 -5.58 -19.86
C ASP A 272 16.92 -5.43 -18.57
N VAL A 273 15.62 -5.13 -18.71
CA VAL A 273 14.66 -5.18 -17.61
C VAL A 273 14.54 -6.61 -17.07
N GLN A 274 14.39 -7.59 -17.96
CA GLN A 274 14.20 -8.99 -17.58
C GLN A 274 15.39 -9.52 -16.78
N ASP A 275 16.62 -9.30 -17.24
CA ASP A 275 17.85 -9.76 -16.58
C ASP A 275 18.02 -9.10 -15.21
N PHE A 276 17.73 -7.80 -15.12
CA PHE A 276 17.75 -7.08 -13.85
C PHE A 276 16.73 -7.63 -12.84
N VAL A 277 15.47 -7.81 -13.26
CA VAL A 277 14.39 -8.31 -12.40
C VAL A 277 14.61 -9.78 -12.00
N LYS A 278 15.16 -10.61 -12.90
CA LYS A 278 15.57 -12.00 -12.57
C LYS A 278 16.58 -11.99 -11.41
N GLY A 279 17.57 -11.11 -11.46
CA GLY A 279 18.56 -10.96 -10.39
C GLY A 279 17.94 -10.61 -9.05
N LEU A 280 17.01 -9.64 -9.04
CA LEU A 280 16.28 -9.24 -7.82
C LEU A 280 15.40 -10.37 -7.27
N PHE A 281 14.69 -11.09 -8.14
CA PHE A 281 13.82 -12.21 -7.76
C PHE A 281 14.61 -13.37 -7.15
N LEU A 282 15.73 -13.78 -7.75
CA LEU A 282 16.56 -14.85 -7.21
C LEU A 282 17.20 -14.47 -5.86
N SER A 283 17.63 -13.21 -5.73
CA SER A 283 18.12 -12.69 -4.44
C SER A 283 17.02 -12.72 -3.38
N GLY A 284 15.82 -12.26 -3.72
CA GLY A 284 14.67 -12.24 -2.82
C GLY A 284 14.20 -13.64 -2.40
N GLN A 285 14.17 -14.62 -3.32
CA GLN A 285 13.87 -16.01 -2.98
C GLN A 285 14.89 -16.62 -2.00
N THR A 286 16.18 -16.32 -2.20
CA THR A 286 17.24 -16.80 -1.29
C THR A 286 17.01 -16.27 0.12
N GLU A 287 16.73 -14.97 0.26
CA GLU A 287 16.46 -14.33 1.55
C GLU A 287 15.18 -14.88 2.22
N LEU A 288 14.12 -15.11 1.45
CA LEU A 288 12.86 -15.69 1.96
C LEU A 288 13.05 -17.12 2.46
N ALA A 289 13.84 -17.94 1.75
CA ALA A 289 14.15 -19.31 2.17
C ALA A 289 14.94 -19.32 3.50
N VAL A 290 15.92 -18.43 3.65
CA VAL A 290 16.68 -18.26 4.90
C VAL A 290 15.75 -17.86 6.04
N GLN A 291 14.87 -16.86 5.83
CA GLN A 291 13.95 -16.39 6.86
C GLN A 291 12.88 -17.43 7.25
N GLN A 292 12.42 -18.26 6.32
CA GLN A 292 11.51 -19.37 6.64
C GLN A 292 12.19 -20.41 7.53
N ASN A 293 13.47 -20.69 7.30
CA ASN A 293 14.24 -21.61 8.12
C ASN A 293 14.54 -21.03 9.52
N GLU A 294 14.78 -19.71 9.63
CA GLU A 294 15.01 -19.03 10.91
C GLU A 294 13.72 -18.76 11.71
N SER A 295 12.56 -18.68 11.03
CA SER A 295 11.25 -18.41 11.66
C SER A 295 10.73 -19.53 12.57
N GLY A 296 11.45 -20.65 12.69
CA GLY A 296 11.29 -21.62 13.78
C GLY A 296 11.66 -21.05 15.17
N VAL A 297 12.31 -19.88 15.24
CA VAL A 297 12.78 -19.26 16.48
C VAL A 297 12.14 -17.87 16.67
N LYS A 298 10.98 -17.89 17.35
CA LYS A 298 10.37 -16.81 18.18
C LYS A 298 10.50 -15.35 17.70
N THR A 299 9.42 -14.79 17.19
CA THR A 299 9.19 -13.33 17.16
C THR A 299 9.02 -12.77 18.57
N ASP A 300 10.01 -12.01 19.05
CA ASP A 300 9.93 -11.21 20.29
C ASP A 300 8.86 -10.12 20.17
N THR A 301 7.79 -10.27 20.94
CA THR A 301 6.60 -9.41 20.98
C THR A 301 6.84 -8.04 21.64
N ASN A 302 8.08 -7.59 21.87
CA ASN A 302 8.38 -6.50 22.80
C ASN A 302 8.86 -5.17 22.18
N LYS A 303 8.78 -4.98 20.85
CA LYS A 303 9.12 -3.69 20.23
C LYS A 303 7.88 -2.79 20.12
N LYS A 304 7.73 -1.83 21.05
CA LYS A 304 6.69 -0.77 21.10
C LYS A 304 6.70 0.23 19.91
N ALA A 305 7.52 0.03 18.88
CA ALA A 305 7.54 0.89 17.69
C ALA A 305 6.99 0.09 16.49
N PRO A 306 6.17 0.70 15.61
CA PRO A 306 5.69 0.04 14.40
C PRO A 306 6.86 -0.11 13.41
N SER A 307 7.71 -1.11 13.62
CA SER A 307 8.78 -1.46 12.68
C SER A 307 8.19 -2.20 11.50
N ILE A 308 8.70 -1.90 10.31
CA ILE A 308 8.36 -2.58 9.06
C ILE A 308 8.68 -4.08 9.19
N ASN A 309 7.79 -4.94 8.70
CA ASN A 309 8.02 -6.39 8.61
C ASN A 309 8.76 -6.71 7.28
N PRO A 310 10.07 -7.05 7.33
CA PRO A 310 10.87 -7.25 6.12
C PRO A 310 10.38 -8.41 5.27
N TYR A 311 9.98 -9.53 5.90
CA TYR A 311 9.44 -10.71 5.21
C TYR A 311 8.24 -10.34 4.34
N ARG A 312 7.25 -9.60 4.90
CA ARG A 312 6.06 -9.20 4.14
C ARG A 312 6.39 -8.28 2.97
N ILE A 313 7.38 -7.40 3.11
CA ILE A 313 7.82 -6.51 2.02
C ILE A 313 8.54 -7.32 0.95
N ASN A 314 9.41 -8.25 1.33
CA ASN A 314 10.16 -9.07 0.38
C ASN A 314 9.22 -9.98 -0.43
N VAL A 315 8.20 -10.56 0.19
CA VAL A 315 7.13 -11.30 -0.52
C VAL A 315 6.44 -10.40 -1.57
N GLN A 316 6.11 -9.15 -1.22
CA GLN A 316 5.48 -8.22 -2.17
C GLN A 316 6.41 -7.82 -3.31
N ALA A 317 7.70 -7.60 -3.02
CA ALA A 317 8.69 -7.26 -4.04
C ALA A 317 8.87 -8.42 -5.03
N ASN A 318 8.99 -9.66 -4.54
CA ASN A 318 9.07 -10.84 -5.39
C ASN A 318 7.81 -11.07 -6.23
N ALA A 319 6.62 -10.81 -5.68
CA ALA A 319 5.39 -10.87 -6.45
C ALA A 319 5.40 -9.86 -7.62
N ALA A 320 5.87 -8.63 -7.38
CA ALA A 320 6.02 -7.63 -8.44
C ALA A 320 7.12 -8.01 -9.45
N CYS A 321 8.19 -8.69 -9.03
CA CYS A 321 9.18 -9.25 -9.96
C CYS A 321 8.55 -10.29 -10.89
N ILE A 322 7.71 -11.20 -10.38
CA ILE A 322 7.02 -12.20 -11.20
C ILE A 322 6.15 -11.53 -12.25
N ASP A 323 5.36 -10.52 -11.87
CA ASP A 323 4.54 -9.74 -12.80
C ASP A 323 5.38 -9.16 -13.97
N LEU A 324 6.55 -8.59 -13.65
CA LEU A 324 7.48 -8.05 -14.64
C LEU A 324 8.14 -9.13 -15.51
N LEU A 325 8.48 -10.29 -14.96
CA LEU A 325 9.04 -11.40 -15.73
C LEU A 325 8.02 -11.98 -16.72
N VAL A 326 6.77 -12.10 -16.29
CA VAL A 326 5.66 -12.52 -17.15
C VAL A 326 5.40 -11.48 -18.24
N TRP A 327 5.45 -10.18 -17.90
CA TRP A 327 5.37 -9.11 -18.88
C TRP A 327 6.49 -9.19 -19.93
N ALA A 328 7.74 -9.29 -19.50
CA ALA A 328 8.89 -9.32 -20.41
C ALA A 328 8.89 -10.55 -21.34
N SER A 329 8.43 -11.70 -20.85
CA SER A 329 8.32 -12.92 -21.67
C SER A 329 7.13 -12.90 -22.63
N ALA A 330 6.05 -12.18 -22.32
CA ALA A 330 4.93 -11.99 -23.23
C ALA A 330 5.32 -11.12 -24.43
N ASP A 331 6.08 -10.05 -24.18
CA ASP A 331 6.63 -9.12 -25.17
C ASP A 331 7.53 -9.84 -26.20
N GLU A 332 8.42 -10.73 -25.74
CA GLU A 332 9.26 -11.56 -26.62
C GLU A 332 8.46 -12.52 -27.53
N SER A 333 7.25 -12.90 -27.12
CA SER A 333 6.43 -13.87 -27.84
C SER A 333 5.37 -13.24 -28.76
N GLY A 334 5.29 -11.90 -28.82
CA GLY A 334 4.27 -11.17 -29.57
C GLY A 334 2.83 -11.41 -29.09
N LYS A 335 2.66 -11.87 -27.84
CA LYS A 335 1.35 -12.14 -27.23
C LYS A 335 0.98 -11.02 -26.26
N THR A 336 -0.29 -10.61 -26.26
CA THR A 336 -0.80 -9.62 -25.30
C THR A 336 -0.47 -10.03 -23.86
N PRO A 337 0.18 -9.16 -23.06
CA PRO A 337 0.64 -9.47 -21.71
C PRO A 337 -0.45 -10.03 -20.80
N LEU A 338 -0.13 -11.05 -19.99
CA LEU A 338 -1.08 -11.64 -19.04
C LEU A 338 -1.56 -10.64 -17.96
N LEU A 339 -0.85 -9.53 -17.73
CA LEU A 339 -1.29 -8.42 -16.88
C LEU A 339 -2.63 -7.83 -17.36
N LEU A 340 -2.85 -7.77 -18.67
CA LEU A 340 -4.13 -7.40 -19.27
C LEU A 340 -5.17 -8.53 -19.14
N SER A 341 -4.74 -9.80 -19.26
CA SER A 341 -5.65 -10.96 -19.22
C SER A 341 -6.28 -11.20 -17.84
N ASN A 342 -5.55 -10.98 -16.74
CA ASN A 342 -6.09 -11.09 -15.38
C ASN A 342 -7.11 -9.97 -15.09
N LYS A 343 -7.01 -8.83 -15.80
CA LYS A 343 -7.99 -7.75 -15.76
C LYS A 343 -9.23 -8.05 -16.62
N GLN A 344 -9.07 -8.73 -17.76
CA GLN A 344 -10.21 -9.18 -18.58
C GLN A 344 -10.99 -10.34 -17.94
N ARG A 345 -10.34 -11.26 -17.22
CA ARG A 345 -11.01 -12.39 -16.57
C ARG A 345 -11.98 -11.96 -15.44
N ASN A 346 -11.83 -10.74 -14.93
CA ASN A 346 -12.75 -10.13 -13.95
C ASN A 346 -13.91 -9.33 -14.60
N LYS A 347 -13.96 -9.26 -15.93
CA LYS A 347 -15.17 -8.88 -16.68
C LYS A 347 -15.89 -10.17 -17.11
N GLY A 348 -16.65 -10.76 -16.18
CA GLY A 348 -17.65 -11.77 -16.54
C GLY A 348 -18.68 -11.20 -17.53
N PRO A 349 -19.35 -12.04 -18.34
CA PRO A 349 -20.04 -11.62 -19.54
C PRO A 349 -21.35 -10.90 -19.20
N GLN A 350 -21.38 -9.57 -19.29
CA GLN A 350 -22.64 -8.84 -19.48
C GLN A 350 -22.87 -8.67 -20.97
N LYS A 351 -23.43 -9.70 -21.61
CA LYS A 351 -24.19 -9.58 -22.86
C LYS A 351 -24.85 -10.92 -23.17
N LEU A 352 -26.12 -11.04 -22.80
CA LEU A 352 -27.16 -11.77 -23.53
C LEU A 352 -28.44 -11.68 -22.71
N LEU A 353 -29.30 -10.71 -23.07
CA LEU A 353 -30.76 -10.70 -22.92
C LEU A 353 -31.25 -9.35 -23.46
N GLN A 354 -31.34 -9.24 -24.78
CA GLN A 354 -32.35 -8.39 -25.40
C GLN A 354 -33.61 -9.25 -25.53
N PRO A 355 -34.78 -8.83 -25.02
CA PRO A 355 -36.03 -9.44 -25.42
C PRO A 355 -36.45 -8.84 -26.77
N SER A 356 -36.59 -9.72 -27.76
CA SER A 356 -37.27 -9.41 -29.01
C SER A 356 -38.73 -9.08 -28.68
N ILE A 357 -39.14 -7.84 -28.94
CA ILE A 357 -40.54 -7.47 -29.12
C ILE A 357 -40.62 -6.87 -30.52
N THR A 358 -41.05 -7.67 -31.50
CA THR A 358 -42.16 -7.36 -32.42
C THR A 358 -42.64 -8.67 -33.01
#